data_AF-A0AAW7EL96-F1
#
_entry.id   AF-A0AAW7EL96-F1
#
_cell.length_a   1.000
_cell.length_b   1.000
_cell.length_c   1.000
_cell.angle_alpha   90.00
_cell.angle_beta   90.00
_cell.angle_gamma   90.00
#
_symmetry.space_group_name_H-M   'P 1'
#
loop_
_entity.id
_entity.type
_entity.pdbx_description
1 polymer ?
#
loop_
_entity_poly.entity_id
_entity_poly.type
_entity_poly.pdbx_seq_one_letter_code
_entity_poly.pdbx_strand_id
1 'polypeptide(L)'
;MNAKRMQGIEVLRVFAIFMVVLIHSTPEYTRGADTNVAALILQSVSRAGFISFFIISGYFALNEQIVSLKKYYYNRFVAIIIPFLIYAYIHYFMVHFNFGRADYALSGFFSLTTVTNFLHAVIIGPAFNGSMFVSLHYWFVYWIIGAYVLHPLLAMLYSVLS
;
A
#
# COMPACT_ATOMS: atom_id res chain seq x y z
N MET A 1 9.21 27.43 2.27
CA MET A 1 8.43 27.05 1.07
C MET A 1 7.05 27.68 1.19
N ASN A 2 6.53 28.39 0.18
CA ASN A 2 5.25 29.11 0.29
C ASN A 2 4.08 28.14 0.49
N ALA A 3 3.26 28.34 1.54
CA ALA A 3 2.13 27.48 1.91
C ALA A 3 1.15 27.24 0.73
N LYS A 4 0.91 28.26 -0.10
CA LYS A 4 0.06 28.18 -1.30
C LYS A 4 0.59 27.20 -2.37
N ARG A 5 1.92 27.04 -2.48
CA ARG A 5 2.56 26.13 -3.45
C ARG A 5 2.48 24.67 -3.01
N MET A 6 2.36 24.42 -1.70
CA MET A 6 2.17 23.06 -1.15
C MET A 6 0.73 22.59 -1.31
N GLN A 7 -0.27 23.47 -1.21
CA GLN A 7 -1.67 23.11 -1.35
C GLN A 7 -1.98 22.43 -2.69
N GLY A 8 -1.44 22.93 -3.81
CA GLY A 8 -1.63 22.31 -5.12
C GLY A 8 -1.04 20.89 -5.21
N ILE A 9 0.11 20.67 -4.57
CA ILE A 9 0.78 19.36 -4.53
C ILE A 9 -0.01 18.38 -3.65
N GLU A 10 -0.57 18.85 -2.52
CA GLU A 10 -1.44 18.03 -1.65
C GLU A 10 -2.75 17.66 -2.36
N VAL A 11 -3.38 18.58 -3.08
CA VAL A 11 -4.57 18.29 -3.90
C VAL A 11 -4.25 17.26 -4.98
N LEU A 12 -3.10 17.41 -5.66
CA LEU A 12 -2.64 16.44 -6.65
C LEU A 12 -2.38 15.06 -6.00
N ARG A 13 -1.84 15.02 -4.77
CA ARG A 13 -1.64 13.78 -4.02
C ARG A 13 -2.96 13.09 -3.70
N VAL A 14 -3.99 13.83 -3.28
CA VAL A 14 -5.33 13.29 -3.04
C VAL A 14 -5.95 12.75 -4.32
N PHE A 15 -5.84 13.48 -5.43
CA PHE A 15 -6.30 13.02 -6.74
C PHE A 15 -5.55 11.75 -7.18
N ALA A 16 -4.25 11.67 -6.94
CA ALA A 16 -3.44 10.50 -7.23
C ALA A 16 -3.88 9.27 -6.41
N ILE A 17 -4.28 9.43 -5.14
CA ILE A 17 -4.87 8.36 -4.33
C ILE A 17 -6.18 7.86 -4.96
N PHE A 18 -7.04 8.77 -5.40
CA PHE A 18 -8.28 8.38 -6.08
C PHE A 18 -8.01 7.55 -7.34
N MET A 19 -7.00 7.93 -8.12
CA MET A 19 -6.58 7.18 -9.31
C MET A 19 -6.01 5.78 -8.97
N VAL A 20 -5.31 5.64 -7.84
CA VAL A 20 -4.85 4.33 -7.33
C VAL A 20 -6.03 3.42 -6.96
N VAL A 21 -7.14 3.98 -6.47
CA VAL A 21 -8.35 3.17 -6.24
C VAL A 21 -8.99 2.79 -7.56
N LEU A 22 -9.08 3.75 -8.49
CA LEU A 22 -9.73 3.59 -9.79
C LEU A 22 -9.12 2.46 -10.62
N ILE A 23 -7.79 2.25 -10.58
CA ILE A 23 -7.14 1.16 -11.32
C ILE A 23 -7.68 -0.23 -10.93
N HIS A 24 -8.14 -0.40 -9.69
CA HIS A 24 -8.71 -1.65 -9.17
C HIS A 24 -10.21 -1.78 -9.42
N SER A 25 -10.86 -0.71 -9.88
CA SER A 25 -12.25 -0.74 -10.36
C SER A 25 -12.35 -0.90 -11.88
N THR A 26 -11.23 -0.79 -12.60
CA THR A 26 -11.16 -0.98 -14.06
C THR A 26 -10.70 -2.39 -14.42
N PRO A 27 -11.18 -2.95 -15.55
CA PRO A 27 -10.72 -4.26 -16.03
C PRO A 27 -9.20 -4.29 -16.21
N GLU A 28 -8.55 -5.41 -15.87
CA GLU A 28 -7.14 -5.60 -16.17
C GLU A 28 -6.90 -5.76 -17.69
N TYR A 29 -5.66 -5.57 -18.15
CA TYR A 29 -5.28 -5.80 -19.55
C TYR A 29 -5.30 -7.31 -19.82
N THR A 30 -6.48 -7.88 -20.05
CA THR A 30 -6.68 -9.29 -20.37
C THR A 30 -6.85 -9.48 -21.88
N ARG A 31 -6.60 -10.70 -22.39
CA ARG A 31 -6.92 -11.03 -23.79
C ARG A 31 -8.41 -10.78 -24.06
N GLY A 32 -8.74 -9.95 -25.06
CA GLY A 32 -10.10 -9.49 -25.37
C GLY A 32 -10.44 -8.07 -24.89
N ALA A 33 -9.57 -7.45 -24.07
CA ALA A 33 -9.74 -6.07 -23.59
C ALA A 33 -9.47 -5.00 -24.67
N ASP A 34 -8.87 -5.38 -25.79
CA ASP A 34 -8.60 -4.55 -26.98
C ASP A 34 -9.88 -3.97 -27.61
N THR A 35 -11.03 -4.59 -27.34
CA THR A 35 -12.34 -4.12 -27.81
C THR A 35 -12.92 -2.98 -26.97
N ASN A 36 -12.40 -2.74 -25.76
CA ASN A 36 -12.91 -1.71 -24.85
C ASN A 36 -11.90 -0.58 -24.63
N VAL A 37 -11.82 0.30 -25.63
CA VAL A 37 -10.91 1.47 -25.63
C VAL A 37 -11.09 2.35 -24.39
N ALA A 38 -12.33 2.51 -23.90
CA ALA A 38 -12.61 3.31 -22.71
C ALA A 38 -11.94 2.71 -21.45
N ALA A 39 -12.02 1.38 -21.28
CA ALA A 39 -11.33 0.68 -20.20
C ALA A 39 -9.81 0.82 -20.31
N LEU A 40 -9.24 0.70 -21.52
CA LEU A 40 -7.80 0.84 -21.75
C LEU A 40 -7.29 2.25 -21.41
N ILE A 41 -8.04 3.28 -21.79
CA ILE A 41 -7.70 4.68 -21.47
C ILE A 41 -7.77 4.89 -19.96
N LEU A 42 -8.84 4.44 -19.32
CA LEU A 42 -9.04 4.63 -17.88
C LEU A 42 -7.98 3.89 -17.06
N GLN A 43 -7.58 2.70 -17.50
CA GLN A 43 -6.50 1.94 -16.89
C GLN A 43 -5.13 2.61 -17.08
N SER A 44 -4.88 3.23 -18.24
CA SER A 44 -3.63 3.97 -18.49
C SER A 44 -3.53 5.23 -17.63
N VAL A 45 -4.62 6.00 -17.55
CA VAL A 45 -4.68 7.24 -16.76
C VAL A 45 -4.58 6.94 -15.26
N SER A 46 -5.27 5.91 -14.77
CA SER A 46 -5.21 5.52 -13.36
C SER A 46 -3.81 5.05 -12.92
N ARG A 47 -3.07 4.34 -13.79
CA ARG A 47 -1.67 3.96 -13.54
C ARG A 47 -0.73 5.16 -13.38
N ALA A 48 -0.97 6.26 -14.09
CA ALA A 48 -0.19 7.49 -13.90
C ALA A 48 -0.38 8.04 -12.48
N GLY A 49 -1.60 7.95 -11.93
CA GLY A 49 -1.89 8.33 -10.56
C GLY A 49 -1.08 7.56 -9.52
N PHE A 50 -0.88 6.25 -9.69
CA PHE A 50 0.01 5.46 -8.84
C PHE A 50 1.43 6.02 -8.78
N ILE A 51 2.03 6.30 -9.95
CA ILE A 51 3.38 6.86 -10.04
C ILE A 51 3.44 8.24 -9.37
N SER A 52 2.47 9.11 -9.65
CA SER A 52 2.39 10.44 -9.05
C SER A 52 2.26 10.38 -7.52
N PHE A 53 1.45 9.47 -6.99
CA PHE A 53 1.28 9.29 -5.55
C PHE A 53 2.59 8.90 -4.86
N PHE A 54 3.35 7.96 -5.44
CA PHE A 54 4.64 7.53 -4.91
C PHE A 54 5.68 8.65 -4.93
N ILE A 55 5.79 9.39 -6.04
CA ILE A 55 6.75 10.49 -6.18
C ILE A 55 6.45 11.61 -5.18
N ILE A 56 5.19 12.06 -5.09
CA ILE A 56 4.81 13.15 -4.19
C ILE A 56 4.99 12.73 -2.72
N SER A 57 4.56 11.52 -2.36
CA SER A 57 4.73 11.01 -1.00
C SER A 57 6.21 10.83 -0.63
N GLY A 58 7.03 10.35 -1.56
CA GLY A 58 8.48 10.23 -1.39
C GLY A 58 9.16 11.58 -1.23
N TYR A 59 8.76 12.59 -2.01
CA TYR A 59 9.25 13.96 -1.89
C TYR A 59 9.00 14.52 -0.48
N PHE A 60 7.78 14.38 0.06
CA PHE A 60 7.49 14.86 1.41
C PHE A 60 8.25 14.08 2.48
N ALA A 61 8.41 12.77 2.31
CA ALA A 61 9.21 11.96 3.21
C ALA A 61 10.66 12.45 3.25
N LEU A 62 11.30 12.62 2.07
CA LEU A 62 12.70 13.05 1.91
C LEU A 62 13.00 14.45 2.46
N ASN A 63 12.02 15.35 2.43
CA ASN A 63 12.19 16.70 2.96
C ASN A 63 11.87 16.81 4.46
N GLU A 64 11.51 15.71 5.12
CA GLU A 64 11.21 15.74 6.54
C GLU A 64 12.49 15.75 7.38
N GLN A 65 12.60 16.71 8.30
CA GLN A 65 13.72 16.79 9.21
C GLN A 65 13.62 15.70 10.29
N ILE A 66 14.55 14.75 10.26
CA ILE A 66 14.63 13.66 11.23
C ILE A 66 15.31 14.15 12.51
N VAL A 67 14.51 14.61 13.48
CA VAL A 67 15.03 15.03 14.79
C VAL A 67 15.47 13.83 15.65
N SER A 68 14.79 12.69 15.51
CA SER A 68 15.10 11.47 16.27
C SER A 68 14.70 10.22 15.48
N LEU A 69 15.64 9.30 15.28
CA LEU A 69 15.40 8.03 14.58
C LEU A 69 14.33 7.17 15.28
N LYS A 70 14.35 7.10 16.61
CA LYS A 70 13.36 6.33 17.38
C LYS A 70 11.94 6.86 17.16
N LYS A 71 11.76 8.18 17.30
CA LYS A 71 10.46 8.83 17.06
C LYS A 71 10.05 8.70 15.60
N TYR A 72 11.02 8.80 14.69
CA TYR A 72 10.79 8.62 13.26
C TYR A 72 10.17 7.27 12.96
N TYR A 73 10.87 6.17 13.27
CA TYR A 73 10.39 4.82 12.98
C TYR A 73 9.10 4.46 13.74
N TYR A 74 8.97 4.87 14.99
CA TYR A 74 7.76 4.62 15.77
C TYR A 74 6.51 5.23 15.11
N ASN A 75 6.57 6.48 14.68
CA ASN A 75 5.44 7.13 14.03
C ASN A 75 5.02 6.44 12.73
N ARG A 76 5.99 5.95 11.93
CA ARG A 76 5.68 5.23 10.67
C ARG A 76 5.15 3.84 10.97
N PHE A 77 5.71 3.16 11.98
CA PHE A 77 5.21 1.88 12.43
C PHE A 77 3.73 1.98 12.80
N VAL A 78 3.35 2.97 13.62
CA VAL A 78 1.96 3.17 14.04
C VAL A 78 1.06 3.60 12.88
N ALA A 79 1.54 4.48 11.98
CA ALA A 79 0.73 5.00 10.89
C ALA A 79 0.59 4.06 9.68
N ILE A 80 1.50 3.11 9.49
CA ILE A 80 1.57 2.27 8.29
C ILE A 80 1.41 0.79 8.65
N ILE A 81 2.26 0.28 9.54
CA ILE A 81 2.31 -1.16 9.84
C ILE A 81 1.06 -1.59 10.59
N ILE A 82 0.62 -0.83 11.61
CA ILE A 82 -0.56 -1.20 12.39
C ILE A 82 -1.84 -1.26 11.51
N PRO A 83 -2.21 -0.22 10.74
CA PRO A 83 -3.36 -0.30 9.85
C PRO A 83 -3.21 -1.43 8.83
N PHE A 84 -2.02 -1.59 8.25
CA PHE A 84 -1.77 -2.67 7.30
C PHE A 84 -2.05 -4.04 7.91
N LEU A 85 -1.48 -4.36 9.07
CA LEU A 85 -1.68 -5.66 9.72
C LEU A 85 -3.14 -5.92 10.06
N ILE A 86 -3.87 -4.90 10.52
CA ILE A 86 -5.30 -5.03 10.85
C ILE A 86 -6.12 -5.32 9.59
N TYR A 87 -6.00 -4.49 8.54
CA TYR A 87 -6.77 -4.68 7.31
C TYR A 87 -6.37 -5.93 6.54
N ALA A 88 -5.07 -6.24 6.52
CA ALA A 88 -4.56 -7.47 5.91
C ALA A 88 -5.07 -8.71 6.63
N TYR A 89 -5.18 -8.67 7.97
CA TYR A 89 -5.74 -9.78 8.73
C TYR A 89 -7.22 -10.00 8.41
N ILE A 90 -8.00 -8.92 8.41
CA ILE A 90 -9.42 -8.98 8.04
C ILE A 90 -9.57 -9.55 6.63
N HIS A 91 -8.80 -9.06 5.67
CA HIS A 91 -8.87 -9.54 4.29
C HIS A 91 -8.43 -11.01 4.16
N TYR A 92 -7.31 -11.40 4.79
CA TYR A 92 -6.85 -12.78 4.82
C TYR A 92 -7.95 -13.71 5.36
N PHE A 93 -8.53 -13.34 6.49
CA PHE A 93 -9.64 -14.09 7.06
C PHE A 93 -10.84 -14.18 6.11
N MET A 94 -11.21 -13.06 5.48
CA MET A 94 -12.35 -13.02 4.55
C MET A 94 -12.20 -14.00 3.38
N VAL A 95 -10.98 -14.09 2.83
CA VAL A 95 -10.67 -14.96 1.69
C VAL A 95 -10.64 -16.44 2.09
N HIS A 96 -10.06 -16.77 3.25
CA HIS A 96 -9.84 -18.18 3.64
C HIS A 96 -10.99 -18.81 4.43
N PHE A 97 -11.93 -18.01 4.95
CA PHE A 97 -13.04 -18.49 5.80
C PHE A 97 -14.42 -18.20 5.21
N ASN A 98 -14.52 -17.93 3.90
CA ASN A 98 -15.80 -17.71 3.20
C ASN A 98 -16.71 -16.70 3.92
N PHE A 99 -16.13 -15.56 4.30
CA PHE A 99 -16.81 -14.56 5.11
C PHE A 99 -18.14 -14.12 4.47
N GLY A 100 -19.23 -14.20 5.24
CA GLY A 100 -20.58 -13.85 4.79
C GLY A 100 -21.31 -14.93 3.98
N ARG A 101 -20.74 -16.14 3.83
CA ARG A 101 -21.38 -17.26 3.10
C ARG A 101 -21.59 -18.54 3.92
N ALA A 102 -20.95 -18.68 5.09
CA ALA A 102 -21.06 -19.86 5.94
C ALA A 102 -21.63 -19.51 7.32
N ASP A 103 -22.42 -20.42 7.90
CA ASP A 103 -23.10 -20.24 9.20
C ASP A 103 -22.13 -20.07 10.39
N TYR A 104 -20.85 -20.38 10.21
CA TYR A 104 -19.77 -20.20 11.19
C TYR A 104 -18.60 -19.37 10.63
N ALA A 105 -18.89 -18.40 9.77
CA ALA A 105 -17.88 -17.62 9.07
C ALA A 105 -16.92 -16.83 9.99
N LEU A 106 -17.25 -16.62 11.26
CA LEU A 106 -16.36 -15.99 12.26
C LEU A 106 -15.61 -17.01 13.13
N SER A 107 -15.92 -18.30 13.00
CA SER A 107 -15.22 -19.33 13.75
C SER A 107 -13.74 -19.34 13.34
N GLY A 108 -12.86 -19.37 14.34
CA GLY A 108 -11.41 -19.33 14.10
C GLY A 108 -10.82 -17.95 13.79
N PHE A 109 -11.59 -16.85 13.85
CA PHE A 109 -11.05 -15.48 13.68
C PHE A 109 -9.96 -15.13 14.69
N PHE A 110 -9.96 -15.73 15.88
CA PHE A 110 -8.89 -15.55 16.87
C PHE A 110 -8.14 -16.86 17.15
N SER A 111 -8.26 -17.86 16.26
CA SER A 111 -7.51 -19.10 16.42
C SER A 111 -6.02 -18.83 16.25
N LEU A 112 -5.21 -19.45 17.12
CA LEU A 112 -3.76 -19.39 17.02
C LEU A 112 -3.28 -19.82 15.63
N THR A 113 -3.89 -20.87 15.06
CA THR A 113 -3.54 -21.37 13.72
C THR A 113 -3.79 -20.33 12.62
N THR A 114 -4.90 -19.61 12.68
CA THR A 114 -5.25 -18.56 11.71
C THR A 114 -4.27 -17.39 11.82
N VAL A 115 -3.96 -16.96 13.04
CA VAL A 115 -3.01 -15.87 13.30
C VAL A 115 -1.61 -16.26 12.83
N THR A 116 -1.15 -17.47 13.14
CA THR A 116 0.17 -17.94 12.67
C THR A 116 0.24 -18.00 11.16
N ASN A 117 -0.78 -18.58 10.50
CA ASN A 117 -0.81 -18.68 9.04
C ASN A 117 -0.84 -17.30 8.37
N PHE A 118 -1.59 -16.34 8.94
CA PHE A 118 -1.57 -14.96 8.50
C PHE A 118 -0.18 -14.32 8.64
N LEU A 119 0.49 -14.48 9.78
CA LEU A 119 1.84 -13.93 9.98
C LEU A 119 2.84 -14.53 8.98
N HIS A 120 2.76 -15.84 8.74
CA HIS A 120 3.54 -16.49 7.68
C HIS A 120 3.24 -15.89 6.29
N ALA A 121 1.97 -15.67 5.97
CA ALA A 121 1.55 -15.06 4.72
C ALA A 121 2.06 -13.63 4.54
N VAL A 122 2.08 -12.82 5.61
CA VAL A 122 2.64 -11.46 5.58
C VAL A 122 4.17 -11.48 5.41
N ILE A 123 4.87 -12.43 6.02
CA ILE A 123 6.34 -12.52 5.92
C ILE A 123 6.78 -12.97 4.53
N ILE A 124 6.10 -13.98 3.96
CA ILE A 124 6.39 -14.49 2.61
C ILE A 124 6.02 -13.45 1.54
N GLY A 125 5.05 -12.60 1.86
CA GLY A 125 4.57 -11.56 0.96
C GLY A 125 3.39 -12.03 0.09
N PRO A 126 2.94 -11.18 -0.84
CA PRO A 126 1.76 -11.48 -1.65
C PRO A 126 2.04 -12.62 -2.63
N ALA A 127 1.61 -13.83 -2.30
CA ALA A 127 1.60 -14.97 -3.22
C ALA A 127 0.36 -14.92 -4.13
N PHE A 128 0.49 -15.11 -5.44
CA PHE A 128 -0.67 -15.22 -6.32
C PHE A 128 -1.46 -16.51 -6.04
N ASN A 129 -2.76 -16.39 -5.75
CA ASN A 129 -3.74 -17.50 -5.69
C ASN A 129 -3.24 -18.78 -4.98
N GLY A 130 -2.67 -18.63 -3.78
CA GLY A 130 -2.17 -19.73 -2.95
C GLY A 130 -2.86 -19.82 -1.58
N SER A 131 -2.56 -20.90 -0.84
CA SER A 131 -3.05 -21.10 0.53
C SER A 131 -2.60 -20.03 1.53
N MET A 132 -1.59 -19.23 1.16
CA MET A 132 -1.07 -18.11 1.94
C MET A 132 -1.34 -16.76 1.27
N PHE A 133 -2.37 -16.68 0.43
CA PHE A 133 -2.76 -15.43 -0.22
C PHE A 133 -3.37 -14.45 0.80
N VAL A 134 -2.76 -13.27 0.94
CA VAL A 134 -3.36 -12.16 1.69
C VAL A 134 -4.19 -11.31 0.74
N SER A 135 -3.54 -10.50 -0.10
CA SER A 135 -4.17 -9.72 -1.17
C SER A 135 -3.10 -9.24 -2.13
N LEU A 136 -3.40 -9.22 -3.43
CA LEU A 136 -2.50 -8.59 -4.41
C LEU A 136 -2.40 -7.10 -4.16
N HIS A 137 -3.44 -6.47 -3.60
CA HIS A 137 -3.48 -5.03 -3.36
C HIS A 137 -2.47 -4.56 -2.32
N TYR A 138 -1.94 -5.42 -1.44
CA TYR A 138 -1.02 -4.99 -0.39
C TYR A 138 0.46 -4.96 -0.79
N TRP A 139 0.79 -5.33 -2.03
CA TRP A 139 2.17 -5.36 -2.52
C TRP A 139 2.92 -4.04 -2.34
N PHE A 140 2.21 -2.91 -2.49
CA PHE A 140 2.80 -1.57 -2.41
C PHE A 140 3.27 -1.21 -0.99
N VAL A 141 2.70 -1.84 0.06
CA VAL A 141 3.08 -1.56 1.45
C VAL A 141 4.53 -2.00 1.70
N TYR A 142 4.95 -3.13 1.13
CA TYR A 142 6.34 -3.61 1.23
C TYR A 142 7.33 -2.60 0.63
N TRP A 143 6.96 -1.97 -0.49
CA TRP A 143 7.76 -0.90 -1.10
C TRP A 143 7.83 0.35 -0.22
N ILE A 144 6.70 0.75 0.37
CA ILE A 144 6.63 1.89 1.30
C ILE A 144 7.51 1.63 2.53
N ILE A 145 7.45 0.43 3.11
CA ILE A 145 8.28 0.04 4.26
C ILE A 145 9.76 0.13 3.88
N GLY A 146 10.15 -0.47 2.74
CA GLY A 146 11.53 -0.41 2.24
C GLY A 146 12.01 1.04 2.06
N ALA A 147 11.20 1.90 1.46
CA ALA A 147 11.51 3.31 1.28
C ALA A 147 11.71 4.04 2.62
N TYR A 148 10.86 3.80 3.62
CA TYR A 148 11.00 4.42 4.94
C TYR A 148 12.16 3.88 5.77
N VAL A 149 12.51 2.60 5.60
CA VAL A 149 13.70 2.02 6.23
C VAL A 149 14.98 2.67 5.67
N LEU A 150 15.04 2.85 4.35
CA LEU A 150 16.19 3.45 3.66
C LEU A 150 16.23 4.99 3.79
N HIS A 151 15.12 5.63 4.10
CA HIS A 151 15.02 7.09 4.12
C HIS A 151 16.11 7.79 4.96
N PRO A 152 16.38 7.41 6.23
CA PRO A 152 17.41 8.09 7.03
C PRO A 152 18.82 7.89 6.47
N LEU A 153 19.08 6.74 5.83
CA LEU A 153 20.35 6.47 5.15
C LEU A 153 20.54 7.42 3.94
N LEU A 154 19.49 7.59 3.14
CA LEU A 154 19.51 8.52 2.00
C LEU A 154 19.69 9.97 2.44
N ALA A 155 19.03 10.37 3.54
CA ALA A 155 19.19 11.70 4.13
C ALA A 155 20.64 11.95 4.60
N MET A 156 21.26 10.94 5.24
CA MET A 156 22.67 11.02 5.65
C MET A 156 23.61 11.16 4.44
N LEU A 157 23.44 10.33 3.41
CA LEU A 157 24.25 10.39 2.19
C LEU A 157 24.15 11.77 1.52
N TYR A 158 22.95 12.34 1.43
CA TYR A 158 22.75 13.67 0.88
C TYR A 158 23.52 14.73 1.68
N SER A 159 23.47 14.68 3.02
CA SER A 159 24.17 15.64 3.88
C SER A 159 25.69 15.60 3.78
N VAL A 160 26.27 14.47 3.34
CA VAL A 160 27.73 14.34 3.13
C VAL A 160 28.14 14.87 1.75
N LEU A 161 27.23 14.86 0.77
CA LEU A 161 27.49 15.23 -0.61
C LEU A 161 27.16 16.71 -0.93
N SER A 162 26.40 17.39 -0.07
CA SER A 162 25.99 18.80 -0.20
C SER A 162 26.89 19.73 0.60
#